data_AF-A0A227JFZ5-F1
#
_entry.id   AF-A0A227JFZ5-F1
#
_cell.length_a   1.000
_cell.length_b   1.000
_cell.length_c   1.000
_cell.angle_alpha   90.00
_cell.angle_beta   90.00
_cell.angle_gamma   90.00
#
_symmetry.space_group_name_H-M   'P 1'
#
loop_
_entity.id
_entity.type
_entity.pdbx_description
1 polymer ?
#
loop_
_entity_poly.entity_id
_entity_poly.type
_entity_poly.pdbx_seq_one_letter_code
_entity_poly.pdbx_strand_id
1 'polypeptide(L)'
;MKQLMLYCRSGFEKECAGEIQDKATQLEVYGFPRVKKNSGYVVFECYQDGDAEKLVKGLDFSSLIFARQMFAVAAEFEALP
;
A
#
# COMPACT_ATOMS: atom_id res chain seq x y z
N MET A 1 -8.32 -4.44 9.15
CA MET A 1 -7.65 -3.20 8.65
C MET A 1 -7.87 -3.06 7.14
N LYS A 2 -8.05 -1.83 6.62
CA LYS A 2 -8.35 -1.59 5.18
C LYS A 2 -7.22 -0.95 4.39
N GLN A 3 -6.29 -0.27 5.06
CA GLN A 3 -5.24 0.50 4.39
C GLN A 3 -3.89 -0.19 4.54
N LEU A 4 -3.14 -0.22 3.45
CA LEU A 4 -1.77 -0.69 3.39
C LEU A 4 -0.88 0.47 2.96
N MET A 5 0.14 0.79 3.76
CA MET A 5 1.06 1.88 3.46
C MET A 5 2.38 1.32 2.94
N LEU A 6 2.87 1.93 1.87
CA LEU A 6 4.12 1.58 1.21
C LEU A 6 5.00 2.81 1.12
N TYR A 7 6.20 2.74 1.68
CA TYR A 7 7.20 3.78 1.46
C TYR A 7 7.91 3.53 0.14
N CYS A 8 8.14 4.58 -0.64
CA CYS A 8 8.86 4.50 -1.90
C CYS A 8 9.84 5.68 -2.04
N ARG A 9 10.61 5.70 -3.12
CA ARG A 9 11.40 6.88 -3.46
C ARG A 9 10.45 8.01 -3.90
N SER A 10 10.65 9.23 -3.39
CA SER A 10 9.90 10.40 -3.86
C SER A 10 10.02 10.56 -5.38
N GLY A 11 8.89 10.71 -6.06
CA GLY A 11 8.79 10.75 -7.52
C GLY A 11 8.51 9.41 -8.21
N PHE A 12 8.53 8.29 -7.47
CA PHE A 12 8.23 6.93 -7.96
C PHE A 12 6.87 6.40 -7.44
N GLU A 13 5.99 7.29 -6.98
CA GLU A 13 4.73 6.87 -6.37
C GLU A 13 3.79 6.19 -7.37
N LYS A 14 3.86 6.55 -8.66
CA LYS A 14 3.03 5.93 -9.71
C LYS A 14 3.45 4.49 -10.00
N GLU A 15 4.75 4.25 -10.05
CA GLU A 15 5.35 2.95 -10.28
C GLU A 15 5.07 2.04 -9.08
N CYS A 16 5.26 2.54 -7.85
CA CYS A 16 4.90 1.81 -6.63
C CYS A 16 3.40 1.49 -6.54
N ALA A 17 2.54 2.44 -6.94
CA ALA A 17 1.10 2.23 -7.01
C ALA A 17 0.68 1.17 -8.04
N GLY A 18 1.28 1.19 -9.23
CA GLY A 18 1.03 0.16 -10.24
C GLY A 18 1.49 -1.23 -9.80
N GLU A 19 2.67 -1.31 -9.19
CA GLU A 19 3.22 -2.54 -8.65
C GLU A 19 2.33 -3.17 -7.57
N ILE A 20 1.92 -2.39 -6.56
CA ILE A 20 1.07 -2.93 -5.49
C ILE A 20 -0.32 -3.32 -6.01
N GLN A 21 -0.88 -2.57 -6.98
CA GLN A 21 -2.15 -2.91 -7.59
C GLN A 21 -2.10 -4.27 -8.30
N ASP A 22 -1.04 -4.52 -9.09
CA ASP A 22 -0.84 -5.78 -9.81
C ASP A 22 -0.67 -6.95 -8.82
N LYS A 23 0.22 -6.79 -7.84
CA LYS A 23 0.48 -7.82 -6.82
C LYS A 23 -0.73 -8.11 -5.94
N ALA A 24 -1.50 -7.10 -5.56
CA ALA A 24 -2.72 -7.29 -4.78
C ALA A 24 -3.78 -8.04 -5.58
N THR A 25 -3.92 -7.74 -6.87
CA THR A 25 -4.86 -8.44 -7.77
C THR A 25 -4.52 -9.92 -7.90
N GLN A 26 -3.24 -10.28 -7.95
CA GLN A 26 -2.79 -11.68 -7.97
C GLN A 26 -3.15 -12.46 -6.69
N LEU A 27 -3.33 -11.76 -5.57
CA LEU A 27 -3.79 -12.32 -4.29
C LEU A 27 -5.31 -12.18 -4.10
N GLU A 28 -6.05 -11.85 -5.17
CA GLU A 28 -7.50 -11.61 -5.16
C GLU A 28 -7.93 -10.53 -4.17
N VAL A 29 -7.02 -9.60 -3.84
CA VAL A 29 -7.30 -8.44 -3.00
C VAL A 29 -7.49 -7.23 -3.90
N TYR A 30 -8.68 -6.66 -3.82
CA TYR A 30 -9.07 -5.53 -4.65
C TYR A 30 -9.11 -4.23 -3.85
N GLY A 31 -8.73 -3.15 -4.50
CA GLY A 31 -8.59 -1.84 -3.90
C GLY A 31 -8.09 -0.81 -4.90
N PHE A 32 -7.68 0.35 -4.40
CA PHE A 32 -7.09 1.40 -5.21
C PHE A 32 -5.94 2.10 -4.48
N PRO A 33 -4.84 2.44 -5.17
CA PRO A 33 -3.75 3.21 -4.61
C PRO A 33 -4.07 4.72 -4.62
N ARG A 34 -3.92 5.36 -3.47
CA ARG A 34 -3.85 6.81 -3.32
C ARG A 34 -2.41 7.27 -3.50
N VAL A 35 -2.20 8.11 -4.50
CA VAL A 35 -0.89 8.63 -4.89
C VAL A 35 -0.86 10.14 -4.70
N LYS A 36 0.14 10.62 -3.98
CA LYS A 36 0.46 12.04 -3.87
C LYS A 36 1.86 12.27 -4.46
N LYS A 37 1.97 13.14 -5.46
CA LYS A 37 3.24 13.37 -6.15
C LYS A 37 4.32 13.85 -5.17
N ASN A 38 5.51 13.27 -5.25
CA ASN A 38 6.67 13.58 -4.41
C ASN A 38 6.47 13.34 -2.90
N SER A 39 5.45 12.59 -2.48
CA SER A 39 5.22 12.27 -1.07
C SER A 39 6.21 11.25 -0.52
N GLY A 40 6.79 10.39 -1.37
CA GLY A 40 7.61 9.26 -0.94
C GLY A 40 6.82 8.11 -0.32
N TYR A 41 5.48 8.09 -0.47
CA TYR A 41 4.64 6.99 -0.01
C TYR A 41 3.38 6.81 -0.87
N VAL A 42 2.86 5.59 -0.85
CA VAL A 42 1.58 5.19 -1.45
C VAL A 42 0.72 4.55 -0.37
N VAL A 43 -0.58 4.86 -0.37
CA VAL A 43 -1.56 4.17 0.48
C VAL A 43 -2.48 3.37 -0.43
N PHE A 44 -2.47 2.05 -0.29
CA PHE A 44 -3.40 1.17 -0.98
C PHE A 44 -4.62 0.92 -0.10
N GLU A 45 -5.80 1.33 -0.57
CA GLU A 45 -7.07 1.13 0.14
C GLU A 45 -7.77 -0.10 -0.40
N CYS A 46 -7.86 -1.14 0.44
CA CYS A 46 -8.59 -2.36 0.14
C CYS A 46 -10.09 -2.12 0.30
N TYR A 47 -10.91 -2.79 -0.53
CA TYR A 47 -12.36 -2.69 -0.42
C TYR A 47 -12.93 -3.43 0.79
N GLN A 48 -12.39 -4.61 1.13
CA GLN A 48 -12.85 -5.38 2.28
C GLN A 48 -12.02 -5.12 3.53
N ASP A 49 -12.64 -5.28 4.69
CA ASP A 49 -11.91 -5.24 5.95
C ASP A 49 -11.12 -6.53 6.17
N GLY A 50 -9.87 -6.41 6.61
CA GLY A 50 -8.95 -7.52 6.84
C GLY A 50 -8.09 -7.86 5.62
N ASP A 51 -8.39 -7.31 4.45
CA ASP A 51 -7.60 -7.55 3.24
C ASP A 51 -6.20 -6.93 3.30
N ALA A 52 -6.03 -5.80 4.01
CA ALA A 52 -4.70 -5.25 4.24
C ALA A 52 -3.81 -6.22 5.05
N GLU A 53 -4.39 -7.00 5.98
CA GLU A 53 -3.65 -8.01 6.74
C GLU A 53 -3.31 -9.24 5.88
N LYS A 54 -4.21 -9.61 4.97
CA LYS A 54 -3.92 -10.66 3.97
C LYS A 54 -2.76 -10.23 3.08
N LEU A 55 -2.73 -8.98 2.63
CA LEU A 55 -1.62 -8.46 1.82
C LEU A 55 -0.30 -8.48 2.59
N VAL A 56 -0.26 -7.97 3.82
CA VAL A 56 0.98 -7.98 4.62
C VAL A 56 1.52 -9.39 4.85
N LYS A 57 0.65 -10.40 5.01
CA LYS A 57 1.05 -11.79 5.28
C LYS A 57 1.30 -12.62 4.02
N GLY A 58 0.55 -12.35 2.95
CA GLY A 58 0.55 -13.16 1.73
C GLY A 58 1.48 -12.64 0.64
N LEU A 59 1.83 -11.35 0.68
CA LEU A 59 2.69 -10.74 -0.31
C LEU A 59 4.16 -10.89 0.10
N ASP A 60 4.98 -11.44 -0.80
CA ASP A 60 6.42 -11.46 -0.61
C ASP A 60 6.98 -10.05 -0.79
N PHE A 61 7.33 -9.40 0.32
CA PHE A 61 7.90 -8.06 0.33
C PHE A 61 9.17 -7.95 -0.52
N SER A 62 9.98 -9.02 -0.60
CA SER A 62 11.22 -9.05 -1.39
C SER A 62 10.95 -8.97 -2.89
N SER A 63 9.72 -9.23 -3.32
CA SER A 63 9.29 -9.16 -4.72
C SER A 63 8.86 -7.74 -5.16
N LEU A 64 8.75 -6.80 -4.21
CA LEU A 64 8.45 -5.39 -4.51
C LEU A 64 9.73 -4.65 -4.85
N ILE A 65 9.74 -3.99 -6.01
CA ILE A 65 10.90 -3.26 -6.54
C ILE A 65 10.87 -1.80 -6.07
N PHE A 66 9.68 -1.19 -6.01
CA PHE A 66 9.55 0.25 -5.72
C PHE A 66 9.23 0.54 -4.25
N ALA A 67 8.71 -0.46 -3.52
CA ALA A 67 8.46 -0.35 -2.08
C ALA A 67 9.74 -0.60 -1.27
N ARG A 68 10.08 0.35 -0.40
CA ARG A 68 11.18 0.25 0.58
C ARG A 68 10.75 -0.34 1.90
N GLN A 69 9.47 -0.24 2.23
CA GLN A 69 8.86 -0.79 3.42
C GLN A 69 7.34 -0.86 3.22
N MET A 70 6.68 -1.81 3.88
CA MET A 70 5.25 -2.02 3.80
C MET A 70 4.65 -2.37 5.17
N PHE A 71 3.49 -1.81 5.51
CA PHE A 71 2.75 -2.15 6.74
C PHE A 71 1.27 -1.79 6.64
N ALA A 72 0.42 -2.51 7.38
CA ALA A 72 -1.01 -2.19 7.48
C ALA A 72 -1.24 -1.00 8.42
N VAL A 73 -2.17 -0.12 8.05
CA VAL A 73 -2.56 1.06 8.83
C VAL A 73 -3.92 0.79 9.49
N ALA A 74 -4.00 1.08 10.79
CA ALA A 74 -5.22 0.94 11.57
C ALA A 74 -6.14 2.16 11.41
N ALA A 75 -5.60 3.36 11.58
CA ALA A 75 -6.31 4.62 11.42
C ALA A 75 -5.32 5.77 11.16
N GLU A 76 -5.78 6.80 10.46
CA GLU A 76 -5.09 8.08 10.28
C GLU A 76 -5.62 9.09 11.30
N PHE A 77 -4.73 9.92 11.87
CA PHE A 77 -5.07 10.98 12.81
C PHE A 77 -4.44 12.29 12.33
N GLU A 78 -5.24 13.34 12.15
CA GLU A 78 -4.76 14.64 11.66
C GLU A 78 -4.57 15.68 12.78
N ALA A 79 -5.28 15.54 13.90
CA ALA A 79 -5.29 16.52 14.99
C ALA A 79 -5.13 15.81 16.34
N LEU A 80 -3.96 15.20 16.56
CA LEU A 80 -3.61 14.68 17.90
C LEU A 80 -3.49 15.87 18.88
N PRO A 81 -4.16 15.83 20.05
CA PRO A 81 -4.06 16.89 21.06
C PRO A 81 -2.66 16.99 21.70
#